data_AF-A0A822BAB4-F1
#
_entry.id   AF-A0A822BAB4-F1
#
_cell.length_a   1.000
_cell.length_b   1.000
_cell.length_c   1.000
_cell.angle_alpha   90.00
_cell.angle_beta   90.00
_cell.angle_gamma   90.00
#
_symmetry.space_group_name_H-M   'P 1'
#
loop_
_entity.id
_entity.type
_entity.pdbx_description
1 polymer ?
#
loop_
_entity_poly.entity_id
_entity_poly.type
_entity_poly.pdbx_seq_one_letter_code
_entity_poly.pdbx_strand_id
1 'polypeptide(L)'
;YNERSINEINLGGLLISIVLRTIQYNMARMRDKYLHTNCLATLANMSSQFQNLHTCITQRIISLFNALSRKHSKILDLIQQQSRQDNTASSTTLVTNNLQIVASNDENFNEYIQDLSIIEDVMRMILEIINSCLTHTLRYNVNLIYALLYNREIFDYYRTHPSFQDILQNIDIVITFFAEKIDQLKYRSAEYVKETLETNVKQFPLDRLKKFPDLKFKYVEEEQPEDFFVPYIWGLVYKSCNLYWSSESILVFKQQSLNA
;
A
#
# COMPACT_ATOMS: atom_id res chain seq x y z
N TYR A 1 6.41 -21.25 4.96
CA TYR A 1 6.66 -19.87 5.44
C TYR A 1 6.46 -19.91 6.95
N ASN A 2 7.53 -20.03 7.73
CA ASN A 2 7.43 -20.05 9.19
C ASN A 2 7.41 -18.60 9.67
N GLU A 3 6.26 -18.15 10.14
CA GLU A 3 6.14 -16.84 10.76
C GLU A 3 7.00 -16.80 12.01
N ARG A 4 7.89 -15.80 12.10
CA ARG A 4 8.64 -15.54 13.34
C ARG A 4 7.64 -15.25 14.45
N SER A 5 7.87 -15.79 15.65
CA SER A 5 7.06 -15.48 16.82
C SER A 5 7.08 -13.97 17.06
N ILE A 6 5.89 -13.36 17.05
CA ILE A 6 5.72 -11.94 17.36
C ILE A 6 5.28 -11.87 18.81
N ASN A 7 6.23 -11.61 19.70
CA ASN A 7 5.93 -11.38 21.11
C ASN A 7 5.49 -9.92 21.31
N GLU A 8 4.56 -9.68 22.23
CA GLU A 8 4.17 -8.34 22.72
C GLU A 8 3.54 -7.40 21.67
N ILE A 9 2.89 -7.94 20.65
CA ILE A 9 2.09 -7.13 19.72
C ILE A 9 0.73 -6.75 20.33
N ASN A 10 0.36 -5.47 20.25
CA ASN A 10 -0.96 -5.02 20.65
C ASN A 10 -2.04 -5.44 19.63
N LEU A 11 -3.31 -5.43 20.06
CA LEU A 11 -4.44 -5.84 19.22
C LEU A 11 -4.52 -5.03 17.91
N GLY A 12 -4.32 -3.71 17.98
CA GLY A 12 -4.32 -2.85 16.78
C GLY A 12 -3.22 -3.24 15.79
N GLY A 13 -2.02 -3.53 16.27
CA GLY A 13 -0.89 -4.01 15.48
C GLY A 13 -1.20 -5.35 14.82
N LEU A 14 -1.86 -6.27 15.53
CA LEU A 14 -2.30 -7.54 14.95
C LEU A 14 -3.31 -7.32 13.82
N LEU A 15 -4.30 -6.45 14.01
CA LEU A 15 -5.29 -6.10 12.98
C LEU A 15 -4.60 -5.50 11.75
N ILE A 16 -3.71 -4.52 11.94
CA ILE A 16 -2.92 -3.93 10.85
C ILE A 16 -2.11 -5.01 10.13
N SER A 17 -1.48 -5.93 10.87
CA SER A 17 -0.70 -7.04 10.33
C SER A 17 -1.51 -7.93 9.39
N ILE A 18 -2.73 -8.27 9.79
CA ILE A 18 -3.66 -9.10 9.02
C ILE A 18 -4.07 -8.34 7.76
N VAL A 19 -4.53 -7.10 7.88
CA VAL A 19 -4.98 -6.31 6.73
C VAL A 19 -3.85 -6.08 5.71
N LEU A 20 -2.63 -5.77 6.17
CA LEU A 20 -1.46 -5.65 5.28
C LEU A 20 -1.16 -6.95 4.55
N ARG A 21 -1.28 -8.10 5.22
CA ARG A 21 -1.08 -9.41 4.59
C ARG A 21 -2.18 -9.72 3.59
N THR A 22 -3.43 -9.34 3.88
CA THR A 22 -4.55 -9.48 2.95
C THR A 22 -4.30 -8.65 1.68
N ILE A 23 -3.84 -7.41 1.80
CA ILE A 23 -3.44 -6.58 0.65
C ILE A 23 -2.33 -7.26 -0.16
N GLN A 24 -1.27 -7.74 0.51
CA GLN A 24 -0.17 -8.45 -0.16
C GLN A 24 -0.65 -9.69 -0.92
N TYR A 25 -1.48 -10.52 -0.27
CA TYR A 25 -2.03 -11.74 -0.87
C TYR A 25 -2.93 -11.41 -2.07
N ASN A 26 -3.81 -10.43 -1.91
CA ASN A 26 -4.71 -10.00 -2.96
C ASN A 26 -3.94 -9.44 -4.17
N MET A 27 -2.83 -8.72 -3.95
CA MET A 27 -1.99 -8.20 -5.04
C MET A 27 -1.24 -9.30 -5.80
N ALA A 28 -0.88 -10.38 -5.10
CA ALA A 28 -0.09 -11.46 -5.66
C ALA A 28 -0.93 -12.54 -6.36
N ARG A 29 -2.17 -12.77 -5.93
CA ARG A 29 -2.97 -13.91 -6.40
C ARG A 29 -4.34 -13.53 -6.94
N MET A 30 -5.15 -12.85 -6.13
CA MET A 30 -6.58 -12.66 -6.44
C MET A 30 -6.86 -11.52 -7.42
N ARG A 31 -6.09 -10.42 -7.35
CA ARG A 31 -6.33 -9.17 -8.10
C ARG A 31 -7.77 -8.62 -7.92
N ASP A 32 -8.36 -8.82 -6.74
CA ASP A 32 -9.71 -8.35 -6.42
C ASP A 32 -9.71 -6.85 -6.06
N LYS A 33 -10.36 -6.04 -6.89
CA LYS A 33 -10.45 -4.59 -6.71
C LYS A 33 -11.17 -4.19 -5.41
N TYR A 34 -12.26 -4.85 -5.07
CA TYR A 34 -13.08 -4.50 -3.90
C TYR A 34 -12.35 -4.82 -2.61
N LEU A 35 -11.71 -6.00 -2.54
CA LEU A 35 -10.93 -6.39 -1.37
C LEU A 35 -9.75 -5.41 -1.16
N HIS A 36 -9.10 -4.98 -2.23
CA HIS A 36 -8.03 -3.98 -2.17
C HIS A 36 -8.53 -2.65 -1.59
N THR A 37 -9.58 -2.08 -2.18
CA THR A 37 -10.15 -0.80 -1.74
C THR A 37 -10.61 -0.86 -0.28
N ASN A 38 -11.29 -1.93 0.13
CA ASN A 38 -11.79 -2.07 1.50
C ASN A 38 -10.67 -2.21 2.52
N CYS A 39 -9.64 -3.00 2.24
CA CYS A 39 -8.49 -3.14 3.14
C CYS A 39 -7.73 -1.81 3.29
N LEU A 40 -7.52 -1.08 2.19
CA LEU A 40 -6.86 0.23 2.21
C LEU A 40 -7.68 1.27 2.96
N ALA A 41 -8.98 1.39 2.66
CA ALA A 41 -9.90 2.28 3.37
C ALA A 41 -9.92 2.01 4.88
N THR A 42 -9.90 0.73 5.28
CA THR A 42 -9.83 0.32 6.68
C THR A 42 -8.55 0.81 7.34
N LEU A 43 -7.38 0.61 6.72
CA LEU A 43 -6.11 1.11 7.25
C LEU A 43 -6.06 2.64 7.32
N ALA A 44 -6.52 3.31 6.26
CA ALA A 44 -6.61 4.76 6.18
C ALA A 44 -7.43 5.34 7.34
N ASN A 45 -8.62 4.79 7.59
CA ASN A 45 -9.49 5.22 8.68
C ASN A 45 -8.85 5.11 10.06
N MET A 46 -8.05 4.07 10.29
CA MET A 46 -7.40 3.84 11.58
C MET A 46 -6.06 4.60 11.73
N SER A 47 -5.47 5.07 10.62
CA SER A 47 -4.09 5.58 10.57
C SER A 47 -3.81 6.73 11.54
N SER A 48 -4.76 7.64 11.74
CA SER A 48 -4.62 8.78 12.66
C SER A 48 -4.54 8.39 14.14
N GLN A 49 -4.86 7.13 14.46
CA GLN A 49 -4.86 6.57 15.82
C GLN A 49 -3.78 5.50 16.00
N PHE A 50 -2.94 5.25 15.01
CA PHE A 50 -1.83 4.31 15.15
C PHE A 50 -0.83 4.87 16.15
N GLN A 51 -0.78 4.30 17.35
CA GLN A 51 0.17 4.68 18.40
C GLN A 51 0.96 3.45 18.83
N ASN A 52 2.23 3.66 19.19
CA ASN A 52 3.13 2.60 19.66
C ASN A 52 3.19 1.42 18.68
N LEU A 53 3.30 1.71 17.37
CA LEU A 53 3.42 0.67 16.35
C LEU A 53 4.64 -0.22 16.64
N HIS A 54 4.40 -1.53 16.71
CA HIS A 54 5.46 -2.52 16.90
C HIS A 54 6.40 -2.55 15.67
N THR A 55 7.69 -2.82 15.89
CA THR A 55 8.70 -2.84 14.82
C THR A 55 8.34 -3.77 13.66
N CYS A 56 7.71 -4.93 13.95
CA CYS A 56 7.24 -5.83 12.89
C CYS A 56 6.21 -5.17 11.98
N ILE A 57 5.33 -4.31 12.53
CA ILE A 57 4.26 -3.67 11.76
C ILE A 57 4.81 -2.54 10.91
N THR A 58 5.68 -1.70 11.46
CA THR A 58 6.33 -0.65 10.67
C THR A 58 7.13 -1.25 9.54
N GLN A 59 7.89 -2.32 9.79
CA GLN A 59 8.61 -3.04 8.75
C GLN A 59 7.67 -3.67 7.70
N ARG A 60 6.49 -4.18 8.08
CA ARG A 60 5.49 -4.70 7.12
C ARG A 60 4.92 -3.60 6.22
N ILE A 61 4.64 -2.41 6.77
CA ILE A 61 4.18 -1.26 5.99
C ILE A 61 5.24 -0.90 4.94
N ILE A 62 6.49 -0.73 5.36
CA ILE A 62 7.59 -0.38 4.45
C ILE A 62 7.87 -1.51 3.44
N SER A 63 7.80 -2.77 3.87
CA SER A 63 7.99 -3.92 2.98
C SER A 63 6.91 -4.03 1.91
N LEU A 64 5.66 -3.70 2.25
CA LEU A 64 4.57 -3.63 1.26
C LEU A 64 4.85 -2.52 0.24
N PHE A 65 5.22 -1.32 0.69
CA PHE A 65 5.59 -0.23 -0.22
C PHE A 65 6.75 -0.62 -1.14
N ASN A 66 7.79 -1.25 -0.60
CA ASN A 66 8.95 -1.71 -1.37
C ASN A 66 8.55 -2.82 -2.40
N ALA A 67 7.66 -3.72 -2.02
CA ALA A 67 7.15 -4.74 -2.96
C ALA A 67 6.37 -4.11 -4.11
N LEU A 68 5.54 -3.10 -3.82
CA LEU A 68 4.81 -2.33 -4.84
C LEU A 68 5.75 -1.52 -5.72
N SER A 69 6.75 -0.87 -5.15
CA SER A 69 7.78 -0.13 -5.90
C SER A 69 8.51 -1.04 -6.89
N ARG A 70 8.95 -2.23 -6.47
CA ARG A 70 9.56 -3.19 -7.39
C ARG A 70 8.61 -3.65 -8.49
N LYS A 71 7.31 -3.79 -8.21
CA LYS A 71 6.30 -4.13 -9.22
C LYS A 71 6.08 -2.96 -10.20
N HIS A 72 6.00 -1.74 -9.69
CA HIS A 72 5.89 -0.50 -10.45
C HIS A 72 7.04 -0.36 -11.45
N SER A 73 8.30 -0.46 -11.00
CA SER A 73 9.47 -0.39 -11.90
C SER A 73 9.45 -1.47 -12.97
N LYS A 74 9.08 -2.71 -12.62
CA LYS A 74 8.99 -3.81 -13.60
C LYS A 74 7.95 -3.55 -14.69
N ILE A 75 6.79 -3.03 -14.33
CA ILE A 75 5.73 -2.72 -15.31
C ILE A 75 6.17 -1.54 -16.19
N LEU A 76 6.81 -0.52 -15.63
CA LEU A 76 7.40 0.56 -16.41
C LEU A 76 8.42 0.04 -17.44
N ASP A 77 9.29 -0.89 -17.05
CA ASP A 77 10.25 -1.50 -17.97
C ASP A 77 9.56 -2.26 -19.10
N LEU A 78 8.47 -2.99 -18.81
CA LEU A 78 7.67 -3.70 -19.82
C LEU A 78 7.00 -2.72 -20.81
N ILE A 79 6.38 -1.66 -20.30
CA ILE A 79 5.77 -0.60 -21.13
C ILE A 79 6.83 0.03 -22.03
N GLN A 80 8.02 0.34 -21.49
CA GLN A 80 9.13 0.89 -22.28
C GLN A 80 9.65 -0.09 -23.34
N GLN A 81 9.72 -1.39 -23.05
CA GLN A 81 10.15 -2.40 -24.02
C GLN A 81 9.14 -2.57 -25.16
N GLN A 82 7.84 -2.60 -24.85
CA GLN A 82 6.78 -2.73 -25.85
C GLN A 82 6.73 -1.50 -26.76
N SER A 83 6.85 -0.29 -26.18
CA SER A 83 6.91 0.96 -26.97
C SER A 83 8.10 1.05 -27.93
N ARG A 84 9.20 0.31 -27.67
CA ARG A 84 10.38 0.25 -28.55
C ARG A 84 10.23 -0.74 -29.70
N GLN A 85 9.35 -1.73 -29.57
CA GLN A 85 9.09 -2.72 -30.62
C GLN A 85 8.13 -2.17 -31.69
N ASP A 86 7.18 -1.30 -31.30
CA ASP A 86 6.19 -0.68 -32.21
C ASP A 86 6.70 0.56 -32.96
N ASN A 87 7.93 0.53 -33.47
CA ASN A 87 8.51 1.63 -34.28
C ASN A 87 7.87 1.77 -35.69
N THR A 88 6.56 1.95 -35.75
CA THR A 88 5.80 2.52 -36.88
C THR A 88 5.13 3.81 -36.44
N ALA A 89 5.91 4.89 -36.50
CA ALA A 89 5.49 6.28 -36.69
C ALA A 89 4.03 6.64 -36.36
N SER A 90 3.70 6.80 -35.08
CA SER A 90 2.64 7.70 -34.62
C SER A 90 2.90 8.07 -33.16
N SER A 91 3.67 9.14 -32.99
CA SER A 91 3.74 10.05 -31.85
C SER A 91 3.13 9.56 -30.53
N THR A 92 3.96 9.07 -29.60
CA THR A 92 3.70 9.34 -28.18
C THR A 92 5.03 9.56 -27.47
N THR A 93 5.24 10.83 -27.11
CA THR A 93 6.44 11.36 -26.49
C THR A 93 6.68 10.67 -25.14
N LEU A 94 7.75 9.88 -25.05
CA LEU A 94 8.32 9.46 -23.77
C LEU A 94 8.93 10.70 -23.09
N VAL A 95 8.16 11.37 -22.25
CA VAL A 95 8.71 12.27 -21.23
C VAL A 95 8.28 11.80 -19.86
N THR A 96 9.25 11.17 -19.21
CA THR A 96 9.43 11.04 -17.76
C THR A 96 8.71 12.17 -17.01
N ASN A 97 7.90 11.79 -16.01
CA ASN A 97 7.25 12.68 -15.04
C ASN A 97 5.98 13.44 -15.48
N ASN A 98 5.14 12.94 -16.40
CA ASN A 98 3.70 13.28 -16.52
C ASN A 98 3.03 12.36 -17.56
N LEU A 99 2.62 11.16 -17.14
CA LEU A 99 2.08 10.12 -18.03
C LEU A 99 0.65 10.47 -18.50
N GLN A 100 0.52 11.16 -19.63
CA GLN A 100 -0.62 10.94 -20.53
C GLN A 100 -0.21 9.83 -21.50
N ILE A 101 -0.27 8.57 -21.03
CA ILE A 101 -0.13 7.41 -21.91
C ILE A 101 -1.48 7.26 -22.61
N VAL A 102 -1.50 7.51 -23.91
CA VAL A 102 -2.69 7.36 -24.74
C VAL A 102 -2.95 5.87 -24.93
N ALA A 103 -4.21 5.44 -24.74
CA ALA A 103 -4.62 4.05 -24.98
C ALA A 103 -4.21 3.63 -26.39
N SER A 104 -3.53 2.48 -26.51
CA SER A 104 -3.16 1.90 -27.80
C SER A 104 -4.20 0.86 -28.22
N ASN A 105 -4.15 0.40 -29.47
CA ASN A 105 -5.01 -0.71 -29.92
C ASN A 105 -4.55 -2.08 -29.39
N ASP A 106 -3.45 -2.14 -28.64
CA ASP A 106 -2.93 -3.38 -28.04
C ASP A 106 -3.55 -3.58 -26.65
N GLU A 107 -4.40 -4.59 -26.52
CA GLU A 107 -5.08 -4.94 -25.27
C GLU A 107 -4.09 -5.23 -24.12
N ASN A 108 -2.93 -5.84 -24.40
CA ASN A 108 -1.93 -6.14 -23.38
C ASN A 108 -1.25 -4.86 -22.86
N PHE A 109 -1.01 -3.89 -23.76
CA PHE A 109 -0.43 -2.61 -23.38
C PHE A 109 -1.38 -1.83 -22.47
N ASN A 110 -2.68 -1.83 -22.79
CA ASN A 110 -3.71 -1.21 -21.96
C ASN A 110 -3.84 -1.89 -20.59
N GLU A 111 -3.72 -3.23 -20.51
CA GLU A 111 -3.68 -3.94 -19.22
C GLU A 111 -2.50 -3.47 -18.36
N TYR A 112 -1.30 -3.33 -18.93
CA TYR A 112 -0.13 -2.84 -18.18
C TYR A 112 -0.31 -1.41 -17.66
N ILE A 113 -0.92 -0.51 -18.44
CA ILE A 113 -1.23 0.85 -17.99
C ILE A 113 -2.21 0.84 -16.83
N GLN A 114 -3.26 0.01 -16.93
CA GLN A 114 -4.25 -0.12 -15.87
C GLN A 114 -3.62 -0.70 -14.59
N ASP A 115 -2.82 -1.76 -14.72
CA ASP A 115 -2.08 -2.35 -13.59
C ASP A 115 -1.13 -1.32 -12.94
N LEU A 116 -0.46 -0.49 -13.75
CA LEU A 116 0.40 0.58 -13.26
C LEU A 116 -0.40 1.62 -12.46
N SER A 117 -1.52 2.10 -12.99
CA SER A 117 -2.40 3.06 -12.30
C SER A 117 -2.88 2.52 -10.96
N ILE A 118 -3.32 1.26 -10.91
CA ILE A 118 -3.76 0.62 -9.67
C ILE A 118 -2.61 0.58 -8.66
N ILE A 119 -1.40 0.20 -9.08
CA ILE A 119 -0.24 0.17 -8.19
C ILE A 119 0.08 1.56 -7.64
N GLU A 120 0.04 2.60 -8.49
CA GLU A 120 0.27 3.97 -8.06
C GLU A 120 -0.76 4.44 -7.03
N ASP A 121 -2.04 4.12 -7.22
CA ASP A 121 -3.11 4.44 -6.25
C ASP A 121 -2.86 3.76 -4.91
N VAL A 122 -2.48 2.46 -4.91
CA VAL A 122 -2.15 1.73 -3.67
C VAL A 122 -0.91 2.32 -3.00
N MET A 123 0.12 2.65 -3.78
CA MET A 123 1.35 3.27 -3.26
C MET A 123 1.04 4.63 -2.63
N ARG A 124 0.25 5.47 -3.30
CA ARG A 124 -0.18 6.77 -2.80
C ARG A 124 -0.92 6.64 -1.48
N MET A 125 -1.89 5.72 -1.39
CA MET A 125 -2.64 5.47 -0.16
C MET A 125 -1.74 5.03 1.02
N ILE A 126 -0.73 4.20 0.77
CA ILE A 126 0.24 3.82 1.81
C ILE A 126 1.05 5.03 2.28
N LEU A 127 1.48 5.90 1.36
CA LEU A 127 2.20 7.13 1.71
C LEU A 127 1.31 8.12 2.47
N GLU A 128 0.02 8.18 2.17
CA GLU A 128 -0.98 8.96 2.90
C GLU A 128 -1.20 8.40 4.32
N ILE A 129 -1.27 7.07 4.48
CA ILE A 129 -1.33 6.40 5.78
C ILE A 129 -0.09 6.72 6.62
N ILE A 130 1.10 6.66 6.02
CA ILE A 130 2.35 7.05 6.69
C ILE A 130 2.26 8.52 7.12
N ASN A 131 1.83 9.41 6.23
CA ASN A 131 1.68 10.84 6.52
C ASN A 131 0.69 11.13 7.65
N SER A 132 -0.43 10.41 7.70
CA SER A 132 -1.38 10.47 8.79
C SER A 132 -0.69 10.10 10.12
N CYS A 133 0.12 9.05 10.14
CA CYS A 133 0.92 8.69 11.32
C CYS A 133 1.94 9.79 11.69
N LEU A 134 2.62 10.39 10.70
CA LEU A 134 3.60 11.46 10.93
C LEU A 134 2.94 12.75 11.45
N THR A 135 1.71 13.02 11.06
CA THR A 135 1.01 14.27 11.44
C THR A 135 0.32 14.13 12.79
N HIS A 136 -0.31 12.99 13.06
CA HIS A 136 -1.18 12.80 14.23
C HIS A 136 -0.48 12.07 15.40
N THR A 137 0.40 11.12 15.11
CA THR A 137 0.88 10.16 16.13
C THR A 137 2.39 9.96 16.13
N LEU A 138 3.16 10.80 15.43
CA LEU A 138 4.63 10.71 15.32
C LEU A 138 5.32 10.54 16.67
N ARG A 139 4.88 11.32 17.67
CA ARG A 139 5.42 11.31 19.05
C ARG A 139 5.34 9.94 19.73
N TYR A 140 4.43 9.08 19.28
CA TYR A 140 4.22 7.74 19.81
C TYR A 140 4.81 6.63 18.93
N ASN A 141 5.38 6.97 17.76
CA ASN A 141 5.74 5.99 16.72
C ASN A 141 7.23 6.04 16.37
N VAL A 142 8.10 5.88 17.37
CA VAL A 142 9.56 5.87 17.16
C VAL A 142 10.00 4.75 16.21
N ASN A 143 9.37 3.57 16.30
CA ASN A 143 9.66 2.45 15.40
C ASN A 143 9.32 2.76 13.93
N LEU A 144 8.40 3.69 13.67
CA LEU A 144 8.08 4.13 12.30
C LEU A 144 9.20 5.04 11.78
N ILE A 145 9.65 5.99 12.59
CA ILE A 145 10.77 6.88 12.26
C ILE A 145 12.03 6.06 11.95
N TYR A 146 12.34 5.08 12.81
CA TYR A 146 13.46 4.16 12.59
C TYR A 146 13.32 3.40 11.26
N ALA A 147 12.13 2.86 10.97
CA ALA A 147 11.88 2.12 9.74
C ALA A 147 12.00 3.01 8.48
N LEU A 148 11.58 4.28 8.54
CA LEU A 148 11.73 5.25 7.45
C LEU A 148 13.20 5.58 7.20
N LEU A 149 13.97 5.86 8.26
CA LEU A 149 15.40 6.16 8.15
C LEU A 149 16.19 5.00 7.54
N TYR A 150 15.92 3.77 8.01
CA TYR A 150 16.60 2.57 7.51
C TYR A 150 16.31 2.31 6.02
N ASN A 151 15.13 2.68 5.54
CA ASN A 151 14.66 2.42 4.17
C ASN A 151 14.60 3.69 3.31
N ARG A 152 15.35 4.75 3.65
CA ARG A 152 15.25 6.06 3.00
C ARG A 152 15.42 6.03 1.48
N GLU A 153 16.28 5.16 0.97
CA GLU A 153 16.61 5.06 -0.46
C GLU A 153 15.41 4.73 -1.34
N ILE A 154 14.45 3.95 -0.81
CA ILE A 154 13.25 3.57 -1.55
C ILE A 154 12.36 4.78 -1.83
N PHE A 155 12.38 5.79 -0.95
CA PHE A 155 11.62 7.04 -1.12
C PHE A 155 12.33 8.01 -2.06
N ASP A 156 13.66 8.05 -2.04
CA ASP A 156 14.47 8.94 -2.89
C ASP A 156 14.17 8.72 -4.38
N TYR A 157 13.88 7.48 -4.81
CA TYR A 157 13.50 7.14 -6.18
C TYR A 157 12.24 7.87 -6.67
N TYR A 158 11.26 8.11 -5.78
CA TYR A 158 9.97 8.71 -6.13
C TYR A 158 9.88 10.21 -5.85
N ARG A 159 10.97 10.83 -5.38
CA ARG A 159 10.99 12.23 -4.94
C ARG A 159 10.53 13.23 -5.99
N THR A 160 10.83 12.96 -7.26
CA THR A 160 10.47 13.79 -8.42
C THR A 160 9.23 13.27 -9.15
N HIS A 161 8.62 12.18 -8.66
CA HIS A 161 7.47 11.58 -9.32
C HIS A 161 6.21 12.43 -9.08
N PRO A 162 5.46 12.82 -10.13
CA PRO A 162 4.31 13.73 -10.00
C PRO A 162 3.23 13.24 -9.05
N SER A 163 2.97 11.92 -9.06
CA SER A 163 1.95 11.28 -8.21
C SER A 163 2.33 11.23 -6.72
N PHE A 164 3.61 11.43 -6.36
CA PHE A 164 4.10 11.16 -4.99
C PHE A 164 4.88 12.33 -4.36
N GLN A 165 5.45 13.22 -5.16
CA GLN A 165 6.34 14.30 -4.70
C GLN A 165 5.73 15.14 -3.55
N ASP A 166 4.43 15.42 -3.62
CA ASP A 166 3.74 16.27 -2.66
C ASP A 166 3.56 15.57 -1.30
N ILE A 167 3.38 14.25 -1.32
CA ILE A 167 3.20 13.41 -0.13
C ILE A 167 4.55 13.02 0.50
N LEU A 168 5.59 12.86 -0.33
CA LEU A 168 6.95 12.53 0.12
C LEU A 168 7.64 13.67 0.88
N GLN A 169 7.24 14.92 0.64
CA GLN A 169 7.83 16.10 1.30
C GLN A 169 7.87 15.97 2.83
N ASN A 170 6.79 15.52 3.46
CA ASN A 170 6.74 15.33 4.91
C ASN A 170 7.66 14.20 5.39
N ILE A 171 7.73 13.11 4.63
CA ILE A 171 8.61 11.96 4.93
C ILE A 171 10.06 12.42 4.87
N ASP A 172 10.43 13.22 3.86
CA ASP A 172 11.76 13.81 3.71
C ASP A 172 12.13 14.74 4.86
N ILE A 173 11.20 15.59 5.32
CA ILE A 173 11.43 16.49 6.46
C ILE A 173 11.73 15.68 7.72
N VAL A 174 10.97 14.62 7.97
CA VAL A 174 11.17 13.72 9.12
C VAL A 174 12.51 12.99 8.99
N ILE A 175 12.78 12.36 7.84
CA ILE A 175 14.04 11.63 7.60
C ILE A 175 15.24 12.56 7.79
N THR A 176 15.23 13.75 7.19
CA THR A 176 16.33 14.71 7.27
C THR A 176 16.57 15.14 8.72
N PHE A 177 15.52 15.53 9.44
CA PHE A 177 15.65 15.96 10.83
C PHE A 177 16.28 14.89 11.72
N PHE A 178 15.80 13.65 11.65
CA PHE A 178 16.31 12.59 12.52
C PHE A 178 17.66 12.03 12.03
N ALA A 179 17.94 12.06 10.73
CA ALA A 179 19.26 11.71 10.20
C ALA A 179 20.34 12.65 10.76
N GLU A 180 20.10 13.96 10.75
CA GLU A 180 21.03 14.95 11.34
C GLU A 180 21.30 14.68 12.84
N LYS A 181 20.28 14.28 13.60
CA LYS A 181 20.43 13.92 15.02
C LYS A 181 21.24 12.64 15.22
N ILE A 182 21.08 11.66 14.34
CA ILE A 182 21.84 10.41 14.38
C ILE A 182 23.29 10.63 13.94
N ASP A 183 23.52 11.51 12.98
CA ASP A 183 24.88 11.82 12.50
C ASP A 183 25.73 12.52 13.56
N GLN A 184 25.10 13.20 14.53
CA GLN A 184 25.77 13.76 15.71
C GLN A 184 26.21 12.71 16.74
N LEU A 185 25.75 11.46 16.63
CA LEU A 185 26.12 10.40 17.55
C LEU A 185 27.53 9.88 17.28
N LYS A 186 28.35 9.84 18.33
CA LYS A 186 29.69 9.24 18.29
C LYS A 186 29.65 7.72 18.04
N TYR A 187 28.60 7.04 18.49
CA TYR A 187 28.40 5.60 18.34
C TYR A 187 26.99 5.30 17.83
N ARG A 188 26.87 4.49 16.78
CA ARG A 188 25.60 4.13 16.14
C ARG A 188 25.17 2.71 16.50
N SER A 189 25.06 2.39 17.79
CA SER A 189 24.40 1.14 18.19
C SER A 189 22.88 1.28 18.03
N ALA A 190 22.17 0.16 17.85
CA ALA A 190 20.71 0.18 17.72
C ALA A 190 20.02 0.79 18.96
N GLU A 191 20.58 0.55 20.14
CA GLU A 191 20.08 1.09 21.42
C GLU A 191 20.25 2.61 21.49
N TYR A 192 21.45 3.13 21.21
CA TYR A 192 21.72 4.57 21.22
C TYR A 192 20.90 5.31 20.17
N VAL A 193 20.71 4.72 18.99
CA VAL A 193 19.86 5.29 17.94
C VAL A 193 18.42 5.40 18.44
N LYS A 194 17.86 4.33 19.04
CA LYS A 194 16.49 4.32 19.54
C LYS A 194 16.29 5.36 20.66
N GLU A 195 17.20 5.42 21.62
CA GLU A 195 17.16 6.40 22.71
C GLU A 195 17.22 7.85 22.19
N THR A 196 18.06 8.09 21.19
CA THR A 196 18.18 9.39 20.52
C THR A 196 16.87 9.77 19.84
N LEU A 197 16.22 8.84 19.15
CA LEU A 197 14.92 9.07 18.52
C LEU A 197 13.83 9.37 19.57
N GLU A 198 13.74 8.57 20.64
CA GLU A 198 12.78 8.76 21.74
C GLU A 198 12.90 10.13 22.42
N THR A 199 14.13 10.63 22.54
CA THR A 199 14.41 11.95 23.13
C THR A 199 14.04 13.08 22.16
N ASN A 200 14.43 12.95 20.88
CA ASN A 200 14.25 14.02 19.89
C ASN A 200 12.84 14.09 19.31
N VAL A 201 12.04 13.01 19.36
CA VAL A 201 10.68 13.03 18.80
C VAL A 201 9.76 14.03 19.49
N LYS A 202 10.00 14.31 20.77
CA LYS A 202 9.26 15.32 21.55
C LYS A 202 9.59 16.74 21.10
N GLN A 203 10.80 16.95 20.57
CA GLN A 203 11.31 18.25 20.11
C GLN A 203 11.00 18.51 18.63
N PHE A 204 10.47 17.52 17.91
CA PHE A 204 10.17 17.66 16.49
C PHE A 204 9.08 18.73 16.28
N PRO A 205 9.33 19.74 15.42
CA PRO A 205 8.37 20.80 15.11
C PRO A 205 7.30 20.30 14.13
N LEU A 206 6.18 19.78 14.66
CA LEU A 206 5.06 19.23 13.88
C LEU A 206 4.43 20.25 12.92
N ASP A 207 4.57 21.55 13.21
CA ASP A 207 4.12 22.67 12.37
C ASP A 207 4.81 22.73 11.01
N ARG A 208 6.00 22.11 10.86
CA ARG A 208 6.69 21.98 9.57
C ARG A 208 6.03 21.00 8.60
N LEU A 209 5.15 20.13 9.10
CA LEU A 209 4.49 19.12 8.28
C LEU A 209 3.28 19.71 7.57
N LYS A 210 3.20 19.49 6.26
CA LYS A 210 2.00 19.78 5.47
C LYS A 210 0.86 18.91 5.98
N LYS A 211 -0.28 19.53 6.30
CA LYS A 211 -1.50 18.80 6.67
C LYS A 211 -2.22 18.33 5.41
N PHE A 212 -2.50 17.04 5.35
CA PHE A 212 -3.34 16.44 4.32
C PHE A 212 -4.78 16.31 4.82
N PRO A 213 -5.76 16.15 3.91
CA PRO A 213 -7.13 15.85 4.30
C PRO A 213 -7.21 14.58 5.17
N ASP A 214 -8.15 14.56 6.11
CA ASP A 214 -8.38 13.37 6.92
C ASP A 214 -8.85 12.20 6.03
N LEU A 215 -8.18 11.06 6.16
CA LEU A 215 -8.55 9.82 5.51
C LEU A 215 -9.81 9.24 6.20
N LYS A 216 -11.00 9.60 5.69
CA LYS A 216 -12.30 9.14 6.20
C LYS A 216 -13.12 8.51 5.09
N PHE A 217 -13.01 7.19 5.00
CA PHE A 217 -13.78 6.35 4.10
C PHE A 217 -15.02 5.83 4.82
N LYS A 218 -16.17 5.93 4.15
CA LYS A 218 -17.44 5.37 4.63
C LYS A 218 -17.81 4.18 3.76
N TYR A 219 -18.46 3.20 4.39
CA TYR A 219 -19.14 2.16 3.64
C TYR A 219 -20.26 2.80 2.82
N VAL A 220 -20.33 2.42 1.55
CA VAL A 220 -21.42 2.75 0.65
C VAL A 220 -22.03 1.42 0.26
N GLU A 221 -23.32 1.26 0.56
CA GLU A 221 -24.07 0.08 0.14
C GLU A 221 -24.27 0.18 -1.38
N GLU A 222 -23.96 -0.90 -2.09
CA GLU A 222 -24.26 -1.02 -3.52
C GLU A 222 -25.79 -0.98 -3.72
N GLU A 223 -26.27 -0.51 -4.88
CA GLU A 223 -27.71 -0.39 -5.12
C GLU A 223 -28.42 -1.75 -5.14
N GLN A 224 -27.72 -2.81 -5.58
CA GLN A 224 -28.25 -4.17 -5.69
C GLN A 224 -27.27 -5.19 -5.07
N PRO A 225 -27.12 -5.22 -3.74
CA PRO A 225 -26.18 -6.11 -3.07
C PRO A 225 -26.51 -7.60 -3.32
N GLU A 226 -27.77 -7.93 -3.55
CA GLU A 226 -28.26 -9.28 -3.85
C GLU A 226 -27.58 -9.91 -5.07
N ASP A 227 -27.23 -9.12 -6.09
CA ASP A 227 -26.63 -9.62 -7.32
C ASP A 227 -25.25 -10.25 -7.08
N PHE A 228 -24.55 -9.83 -6.03
CA PHE A 228 -23.30 -10.43 -5.58
C PHE A 228 -23.52 -11.45 -4.46
N PHE A 229 -24.24 -11.07 -3.40
CA PHE A 229 -24.32 -11.91 -2.19
C PHE A 229 -25.10 -13.20 -2.43
N VAL A 230 -26.18 -13.16 -3.23
CA VAL A 230 -27.00 -14.35 -3.48
C VAL A 230 -26.18 -15.42 -4.23
N PRO A 231 -25.55 -15.13 -5.39
CA PRO A 231 -24.69 -16.12 -6.06
C PRO A 231 -23.48 -16.55 -5.21
N TYR A 232 -22.88 -15.64 -4.44
CA TYR A 232 -21.70 -15.93 -3.63
C TYR A 232 -22.02 -16.88 -2.46
N ILE A 233 -23.05 -16.59 -1.67
CA ILE A 233 -23.47 -17.42 -0.52
C ILE A 233 -23.87 -18.81 -1.02
N TRP A 234 -24.66 -18.89 -2.09
CA TRP A 234 -25.04 -20.18 -2.67
C TRP A 234 -23.84 -20.95 -3.23
N GLY A 235 -22.86 -20.26 -3.81
CA GLY A 235 -21.59 -20.85 -4.23
C GLY A 235 -20.78 -21.42 -3.06
N LEU A 236 -20.75 -20.73 -1.92
CA LEU A 236 -20.13 -21.23 -0.69
C LEU A 236 -20.89 -22.46 -0.15
N VAL A 237 -22.22 -22.40 -0.08
CA VAL A 237 -23.05 -23.53 0.35
C VAL A 237 -22.77 -24.74 -0.53
N TYR A 238 -22.74 -24.59 -1.85
CA TYR A 238 -22.41 -25.67 -2.77
C TYR A 238 -21.01 -26.27 -2.51
N LYS A 239 -19.99 -25.41 -2.34
CA LYS A 239 -18.59 -25.85 -2.11
C LYS A 239 -18.36 -26.48 -0.74
N SER A 240 -19.05 -26.00 0.30
CA SER A 240 -18.87 -26.44 1.68
C SER A 240 -19.85 -27.54 2.09
N CYS A 241 -20.84 -27.84 1.25
CA CYS A 241 -21.75 -28.94 1.49
C CYS A 241 -21.05 -30.27 1.14
N ASN A 242 -21.03 -31.20 2.09
CA ASN A 242 -20.54 -32.57 1.86
C ASN A 242 -21.56 -33.44 1.09
N LEU A 243 -22.59 -32.83 0.51
CA LEU A 243 -23.57 -33.50 -0.34
C LEU A 243 -23.19 -33.27 -1.81
N TYR A 244 -23.31 -34.32 -2.62
CA TYR A 244 -23.08 -34.22 -4.05
C TYR A 244 -24.24 -33.48 -4.71
N TRP A 245 -23.96 -32.30 -5.27
CA TRP A 245 -24.88 -31.51 -6.06
C TRP A 245 -24.40 -31.50 -7.51
N SER A 246 -25.29 -31.71 -8.47
CA SER A 246 -24.95 -31.55 -9.90
C SER A 246 -25.04 -30.07 -10.28
N SER A 247 -23.94 -29.49 -10.75
CA SER A 247 -23.87 -28.08 -11.19
C SER A 247 -24.83 -27.76 -12.33
N GLU A 248 -25.12 -28.73 -13.19
CA GLU A 248 -26.02 -28.58 -14.34
C GLU A 248 -27.50 -28.57 -13.93
N SER A 249 -27.82 -29.01 -12.71
CA SER A 249 -29.20 -29.11 -12.21
C SER A 249 -29.58 -27.98 -11.25
N ILE A 250 -28.69 -27.01 -11.03
CA ILE A 250 -28.96 -25.85 -10.18
C ILE A 250 -29.80 -24.84 -10.95
N LEU A 251 -31.08 -24.71 -10.59
CA LEU A 251 -32.03 -23.78 -11.23
C LEU A 251 -32.22 -22.45 -10.46
N VAL A 252 -31.77 -22.40 -9.20
CA VAL A 252 -32.07 -21.29 -8.28
C VAL A 252 -31.10 -20.11 -8.44
N PHE A 253 -29.87 -20.37 -8.89
CA PHE A 253 -28.86 -19.33 -9.11
C PHE A 253 -27.94 -19.73 -10.27
N LYS A 254 -27.43 -18.75 -11.03
CA LYS A 254 -26.37 -19.00 -12.00
C LYS A 254 -25.05 -19.13 -11.26
N GLN A 255 -24.37 -20.26 -11.42
CA GLN A 255 -23.02 -20.43 -10.89
C GLN A 255 -22.07 -19.52 -11.68
N GLN A 256 -21.71 -18.37 -11.11
CA GLN A 256 -20.57 -17.61 -11.61
C GLN A 256 -19.31 -18.41 -11.27
N SER A 257 -18.47 -18.66 -12.27
CA SER A 257 -17.13 -19.21 -12.06
C SER A 257 -16.33 -18.20 -11.25
N LEU A 258 -16.36 -18.35 -9.91
CA LEU A 258 -15.42 -17.71 -9.01
C LEU A 258 -14.04 -18.32 -9.34
N ASN A 259 -13.37 -17.75 -10.34
CA ASN A 259 -11.97 -18.02 -10.61
C ASN A 259 -11.20 -17.60 -9.36
N ALA A 260 -10.58 -18.59 -8.72
CA ALA A 260 -9.75 -18.44 -7.54
C ALA A 260 -8.31 -18.05 -7.93
#